data_AF-A0A946P3H1-F1
#
_entry.id   AF-A0A946P3H1-F1
#
_cell.length_a   1.000
_cell.length_b   1.000
_cell.length_c   1.000
_cell.angle_alpha   90.00
_cell.angle_beta   90.00
_cell.angle_gamma   90.00
#
_symmetry.space_group_name_H-M   'P 1'
#
loop_
_entity.id
_entity.type
_entity.pdbx_description
1 polymer ?
#
loop_
_entity_poly.entity_id
_entity_poly.type
_entity_poly.pdbx_seq_one_letter_code
_entity_poly.pdbx_strand_id
1 'polypeptide(L)'
;NDINEDTDEVMVNVFGSTSIHDIQYTTEQGEYCYEATSAGEIVTTSGVVTHIKPGEYPNFFLQDPNGDTWSGIYIYDTVIMPEVGDELQVTGTVNEYYSFTQIIDVTASTLVSSGNMIYPTQVNASDIGAACSESSESYESMLVSLSNLTFDSVDDFGNWVVSDASGPAMVDDYYFDGTFPTISVGDTYECVSGILGYSYSEFKVYPRNASDFECQNIGCTADGDVNGDGAINILDVVQIVNYILGNLEFNDNQICSADMNNDTGLNILDIVQIVNLILG
;
A
#
# COMPACT_ATOMS: atom_id res chain seq x y z
N ASN A 1 -53.39 -10.22 -34.76
CA ASN A 1 -52.27 -9.47 -34.15
C ASN A 1 -52.08 -10.01 -32.76
N ASP A 2 -51.21 -11.01 -32.66
CA ASP A 2 -50.74 -11.54 -31.39
C ASP A 2 -49.77 -10.51 -30.82
N ILE A 3 -50.06 -10.00 -29.62
CA ILE A 3 -49.24 -8.99 -28.96
C ILE A 3 -48.31 -9.78 -28.05
N ASN A 4 -47.13 -10.13 -28.56
CA ASN A 4 -46.06 -10.68 -27.74
C ASN A 4 -45.44 -9.51 -26.96
N GLU A 5 -45.90 -9.27 -25.74
CA GLU A 5 -45.18 -8.42 -24.79
C GLU A 5 -44.10 -9.27 -24.15
N ASP A 6 -42.93 -9.26 -24.79
CA ASP A 6 -41.69 -9.80 -24.21
C ASP A 6 -41.26 -8.82 -23.10
N THR A 7 -41.25 -9.27 -21.86
CA THR A 7 -40.76 -8.49 -20.73
C THR A 7 -39.29 -8.83 -20.53
N ASP A 8 -38.39 -7.91 -20.90
CA ASP A 8 -36.98 -8.01 -20.55
C ASP A 8 -36.83 -7.85 -19.03
N GLU A 9 -36.59 -8.96 -18.34
CA GLU A 9 -36.18 -8.94 -16.93
C GLU A 9 -34.69 -8.58 -16.84
N VAL A 10 -34.41 -7.32 -16.50
CA VAL A 10 -33.05 -6.89 -16.15
C VAL A 10 -32.80 -7.24 -14.68
N MET A 11 -32.06 -8.32 -14.45
CA MET A 11 -31.54 -8.67 -13.13
C MET A 11 -30.39 -7.72 -12.78
N VAL A 12 -30.64 -6.73 -11.92
CA VAL A 12 -29.60 -5.88 -11.33
C VAL A 12 -29.13 -6.57 -10.04
N ASN A 13 -28.02 -7.31 -10.12
CA ASN A 13 -27.35 -7.79 -8.93
C ASN A 13 -26.56 -6.62 -8.33
N VAL A 14 -27.06 -6.06 -7.22
CA VAL A 14 -26.27 -5.16 -6.38
C VAL A 14 -25.38 -6.05 -5.51
N PHE A 15 -24.16 -6.32 -5.96
CA PHE A 15 -23.15 -6.93 -5.10
C PHE A 15 -22.79 -5.92 -4.02
N GLY A 16 -22.73 -6.36 -2.76
CA GLY A 16 -22.12 -5.57 -1.70
C GLY A 16 -20.64 -5.33 -2.00
N SER A 17 -20.05 -4.29 -1.41
CA SER A 17 -18.60 -4.12 -1.45
C SER A 17 -17.94 -5.25 -0.66
N THR A 18 -16.94 -5.90 -1.24
CA THR A 18 -16.02 -6.83 -0.59
C THR A 18 -14.74 -6.07 -0.29
N SER A 19 -14.25 -6.12 0.96
CA SER A 19 -12.98 -5.46 1.30
C SER A 19 -11.81 -6.20 0.62
N ILE A 20 -10.68 -5.51 0.42
CA ILE A 20 -9.48 -6.16 -0.12
C ILE A 20 -9.01 -7.27 0.84
N HIS A 21 -9.09 -7.02 2.15
CA HIS A 21 -8.81 -8.01 3.19
C HIS A 21 -9.68 -9.27 3.03
N ASP A 22 -10.98 -9.15 2.80
CA ASP A 22 -11.85 -10.33 2.65
C ASP A 22 -11.57 -11.13 1.37
N ILE A 23 -10.99 -10.49 0.34
CA ILE A 23 -10.55 -11.18 -0.88
C ILE A 23 -9.27 -11.96 -0.58
N GLN A 24 -8.29 -11.29 0.04
CA GLN A 24 -6.92 -11.75 0.20
C GLN A 24 -6.74 -12.74 1.36
N TYR A 25 -7.42 -12.52 2.50
CA TYR A 25 -7.15 -13.22 3.74
C TYR A 25 -7.35 -14.73 3.63
N THR A 26 -6.28 -15.46 3.94
CA THR A 26 -6.32 -16.91 4.13
C THR A 26 -5.22 -17.36 5.09
N THR A 27 -5.49 -18.45 5.83
CA THR A 27 -4.47 -19.14 6.64
C THR A 27 -4.17 -20.53 6.08
N GLU A 28 -4.84 -20.92 4.99
CA GLU A 28 -4.67 -22.22 4.35
C GLU A 28 -3.68 -22.07 3.19
N GLN A 29 -2.54 -22.77 3.30
CA GLN A 29 -1.56 -22.80 2.22
C GLN A 29 -2.09 -23.61 1.04
N GLY A 30 -1.96 -23.02 -0.15
CA GLY A 30 -2.34 -23.51 -1.45
C GLY A 30 -1.27 -24.32 -2.19
N GLU A 31 -1.30 -24.26 -3.53
CA GLU A 31 -0.35 -24.97 -4.41
C GLU A 31 1.05 -24.37 -4.38
N TYR A 32 1.18 -23.04 -4.54
CA TYR A 32 2.50 -22.37 -4.50
C TYR A 32 2.66 -21.47 -3.26
N CYS A 33 1.64 -20.72 -2.89
CA CYS A 33 1.63 -19.91 -1.67
C CYS A 33 0.27 -19.94 -0.97
N TYR A 34 -0.36 -18.80 -0.68
CA TYR A 34 -1.62 -18.71 0.06
C TYR A 34 -2.69 -18.11 -0.85
N GLU A 35 -3.38 -18.97 -1.60
CA GLU A 35 -4.38 -18.52 -2.59
C GLU A 35 -5.68 -18.01 -1.95
N ALA A 36 -6.29 -17.00 -2.57
CA ALA A 36 -7.59 -16.49 -2.17
C ALA A 36 -8.69 -17.57 -2.29
N THR A 37 -9.44 -17.78 -1.20
CA THR A 37 -10.55 -18.74 -1.19
C THR A 37 -11.73 -18.30 -2.08
N SER A 38 -11.77 -17.02 -2.46
CA SER A 38 -12.77 -16.40 -3.34
C SER A 38 -12.41 -16.48 -4.83
N ALA A 39 -11.37 -17.22 -5.21
CA ALA A 39 -10.97 -17.38 -6.61
C ALA A 39 -12.12 -17.87 -7.50
N GLY A 40 -12.38 -17.13 -8.59
CA GLY A 40 -13.49 -17.34 -9.53
C GLY A 40 -14.78 -16.60 -9.16
N GLU A 41 -14.86 -15.94 -8.01
CA GLU A 41 -15.99 -15.10 -7.65
C GLU A 41 -15.89 -13.70 -8.28
N ILE A 42 -17.05 -13.11 -8.60
CA ILE A 42 -17.13 -11.70 -9.01
C ILE A 42 -17.31 -10.84 -7.76
N VAL A 43 -16.41 -9.89 -7.57
CA VAL A 43 -16.38 -8.99 -6.41
C VAL A 43 -16.44 -7.54 -6.85
N THR A 44 -16.92 -6.66 -5.97
CA THR A 44 -16.73 -5.21 -6.09
C THR A 44 -15.89 -4.75 -4.91
N THR A 45 -14.72 -4.17 -5.16
CA THR A 45 -13.80 -3.72 -4.11
C THR A 45 -13.34 -2.29 -4.38
N SER A 46 -12.74 -1.64 -3.38
CA SER A 46 -12.25 -0.26 -3.48
C SER A 46 -10.87 -0.13 -2.86
N GLY A 47 -10.04 0.76 -3.40
CA GLY A 47 -8.75 1.10 -2.83
C GLY A 47 -8.08 2.24 -3.58
N VAL A 48 -6.98 2.73 -3.03
CA VAL A 48 -6.15 3.78 -3.63
C VAL A 48 -5.07 3.17 -4.51
N VAL A 49 -4.88 3.73 -5.70
CA VAL A 49 -3.85 3.31 -6.66
C VAL A 49 -2.47 3.64 -6.10
N THR A 50 -1.69 2.63 -5.71
CA THR A 50 -0.34 2.79 -5.12
C THR A 50 0.78 2.70 -6.14
N HIS A 51 0.53 1.99 -7.25
CA HIS A 51 1.46 1.86 -8.36
C HIS A 51 0.73 1.49 -9.65
N ILE A 52 1.30 1.93 -10.77
CA ILE A 52 0.87 1.57 -12.12
C ILE A 52 2.09 0.97 -12.81
N LYS A 53 1.94 -0.26 -13.29
CA LYS A 53 2.99 -0.98 -13.99
C LYS A 53 3.50 -0.14 -15.18
N PRO A 54 4.82 0.10 -15.31
CA PRO A 54 5.37 0.77 -16.47
C PRO A 54 5.10 -0.01 -17.77
N GLY A 55 4.70 0.67 -18.83
CA GLY A 55 4.50 0.08 -20.16
C GLY A 55 3.26 0.54 -20.91
N GLU A 56 2.85 -0.23 -21.92
CA GLU A 56 1.68 0.08 -22.77
C GLU A 56 0.33 -0.27 -22.10
N TYR A 57 0.35 -1.10 -21.06
CA TYR A 57 -0.85 -1.54 -20.34
C TYR A 57 -0.74 -1.14 -18.87
N PRO A 58 -1.64 -0.28 -18.38
CA PRO A 58 -1.53 0.30 -17.05
C PRO A 58 -2.11 -0.66 -16.00
N ASN A 59 -1.69 -1.92 -15.95
CA ASN A 59 -2.06 -2.78 -14.83
C ASN A 59 -1.61 -2.09 -13.53
N PHE A 60 -2.41 -2.13 -12.48
CA PHE A 60 -2.20 -1.26 -11.33
C PHE A 60 -2.50 -1.98 -10.03
N PHE A 61 -2.02 -1.41 -8.93
CA PHE A 61 -2.19 -1.92 -7.58
C PHE A 61 -3.14 -1.02 -6.81
N LEU A 62 -4.14 -1.60 -6.17
CA LEU A 62 -4.99 -0.92 -5.21
C LEU A 62 -4.60 -1.32 -3.79
N GLN A 63 -4.62 -0.37 -2.87
CA GLN A 63 -4.46 -0.63 -1.44
C GLN A 63 -5.61 0.02 -0.65
N ASP A 64 -6.14 -0.70 0.34
CA ASP A 64 -7.09 -0.13 1.30
C ASP A 64 -6.33 0.87 2.19
N PRO A 65 -6.71 2.17 2.21
CA PRO A 65 -6.03 3.19 3.01
C PRO A 65 -6.14 2.97 4.52
N ASN A 66 -7.06 2.11 4.99
CA ASN A 66 -7.29 1.87 6.42
C ASN A 66 -6.82 0.47 6.87
N GLY A 67 -6.12 -0.26 6.00
CA GLY A 67 -5.75 -1.65 6.24
C GLY A 67 -4.24 -1.86 6.42
N ASP A 68 -3.87 -2.57 7.50
CA ASP A 68 -2.46 -2.83 7.86
C ASP A 68 -1.87 -4.06 7.16
N THR A 69 -2.69 -5.09 6.92
CA THR A 69 -2.33 -6.35 6.25
C THR A 69 -3.47 -6.82 5.36
N TRP A 70 -3.17 -7.70 4.41
CA TRP A 70 -4.07 -8.28 3.42
C TRP A 70 -4.83 -7.20 2.63
N SER A 71 -4.21 -6.03 2.49
CA SER A 71 -4.91 -4.81 2.07
C SER A 71 -4.47 -4.32 0.70
N GLY A 72 -3.62 -5.07 0.00
CA GLY A 72 -3.22 -4.83 -1.38
C GLY A 72 -3.89 -5.79 -2.35
N ILE A 73 -4.18 -5.34 -3.57
CA ILE A 73 -4.67 -6.19 -4.65
C ILE A 73 -4.17 -5.69 -6.01
N TYR A 74 -3.74 -6.62 -6.85
CA TYR A 74 -3.36 -6.31 -8.23
C TYR A 74 -4.57 -6.34 -9.17
N ILE A 75 -4.70 -5.31 -10.00
CA ILE A 75 -5.75 -5.20 -11.01
C ILE A 75 -5.12 -5.45 -12.39
N TYR A 76 -5.42 -6.62 -12.95
CA TYR A 76 -5.06 -6.97 -14.31
C TYR A 76 -6.13 -6.49 -15.28
N ASP A 77 -6.06 -5.20 -15.61
CA ASP A 77 -6.90 -4.57 -16.63
C ASP A 77 -6.06 -3.77 -17.62
N THR A 78 -6.57 -3.59 -18.84
CA THR A 78 -5.87 -2.89 -19.93
C THR A 78 -6.63 -1.67 -20.46
N VAL A 79 -7.81 -1.38 -19.90
CA VAL A 79 -8.73 -0.35 -20.39
C VAL A 79 -8.77 0.85 -19.44
N ILE A 80 -8.75 0.60 -18.14
CA ILE A 80 -8.71 1.64 -17.11
C ILE A 80 -7.32 2.30 -17.15
N MET A 81 -7.31 3.63 -17.18
CA MET A 81 -6.08 4.45 -17.17
C MET A 81 -6.09 5.31 -15.89
N PRO A 82 -5.69 4.76 -14.73
CA PRO A 82 -5.70 5.50 -13.47
C PRO A 82 -4.49 6.43 -13.33
N GLU A 83 -4.52 7.30 -12.32
CA GLU A 83 -3.35 7.97 -11.77
C GLU A 83 -3.03 7.44 -10.37
N VAL A 84 -1.74 7.44 -9.99
CA VAL A 84 -1.35 7.12 -8.60
C VAL A 84 -2.02 8.11 -7.66
N GLY A 85 -2.66 7.60 -6.61
CA GLY A 85 -3.48 8.38 -5.66
C GLY A 85 -4.97 8.46 -6.00
N ASP A 86 -5.41 7.93 -7.15
CA ASP A 86 -6.85 7.74 -7.40
C ASP A 86 -7.40 6.64 -6.49
N GLU A 87 -8.54 6.90 -5.86
CA GLU A 87 -9.33 5.85 -5.21
C GLU A 87 -10.37 5.34 -6.20
N LEU A 88 -10.30 4.06 -6.53
CA LEU A 88 -11.19 3.41 -7.47
C LEU A 88 -12.02 2.34 -6.79
N GLN A 89 -13.31 2.32 -7.11
CA GLN A 89 -14.15 1.14 -6.92
C GLN A 89 -14.14 0.34 -8.23
N VAL A 90 -13.80 -0.96 -8.15
CA VAL A 90 -13.64 -1.86 -9.29
C VAL A 90 -14.49 -3.12 -9.09
N THR A 91 -15.20 -3.54 -10.14
CA THR A 91 -15.92 -4.82 -10.20
C THR A 91 -15.26 -5.74 -11.22
N GLY A 92 -14.82 -6.91 -10.78
CA GLY A 92 -14.16 -7.92 -11.61
C GLY A 92 -14.15 -9.29 -10.96
N THR A 93 -13.44 -10.24 -11.57
CA THR A 93 -13.34 -11.63 -11.10
C THR A 93 -12.04 -11.84 -10.36
N VAL A 94 -12.09 -12.43 -9.16
CA VAL A 94 -10.90 -12.83 -8.41
C VAL A 94 -10.21 -13.98 -9.15
N ASN A 95 -8.90 -13.88 -9.35
CA ASN A 95 -8.11 -14.89 -10.02
C ASN A 95 -6.77 -15.08 -9.34
N GLU A 96 -6.34 -16.33 -9.27
CA GLU A 96 -5.00 -16.73 -8.86
C GLU A 96 -4.12 -16.92 -10.09
N TYR A 97 -2.96 -16.27 -10.11
CA TYR A 97 -1.94 -16.48 -11.13
C TYR A 97 -0.64 -16.95 -10.48
N TYR A 98 -0.49 -18.29 -10.34
CA TYR A 98 0.60 -18.91 -9.58
C TYR A 98 0.66 -18.45 -8.11
N SER A 99 -0.50 -18.42 -7.44
CA SER A 99 -0.69 -17.91 -6.08
C SER A 99 -0.37 -16.42 -5.89
N PHE A 100 -0.47 -15.65 -6.97
CA PHE A 100 -0.52 -14.19 -6.91
C PHE A 100 -1.97 -13.77 -7.15
N THR A 101 -2.61 -13.18 -6.15
CA THR A 101 -4.03 -12.84 -6.16
C THR A 101 -4.26 -11.56 -6.96
N GLN A 102 -5.18 -11.62 -7.93
CA GLN A 102 -5.48 -10.51 -8.82
C GLN A 102 -6.96 -10.40 -9.17
N ILE A 103 -7.40 -9.21 -9.59
CA ILE A 103 -8.70 -8.99 -10.23
C ILE A 103 -8.51 -8.94 -11.75
N ILE A 104 -9.23 -9.81 -12.45
CA ILE A 104 -9.28 -9.87 -13.92
C ILE A 104 -10.70 -9.59 -14.41
N ASP A 105 -10.89 -9.55 -15.74
CA ASP A 105 -12.20 -9.42 -16.39
C ASP A 105 -13.04 -8.29 -15.78
N VAL A 106 -12.41 -7.11 -15.64
CA VAL A 106 -13.04 -5.94 -15.02
C VAL A 106 -14.22 -5.49 -15.87
N THR A 107 -15.40 -5.42 -15.25
CA THR A 107 -16.67 -5.09 -15.92
C THR A 107 -17.16 -3.69 -15.58
N ALA A 108 -16.72 -3.12 -14.45
CA ALA A 108 -17.05 -1.77 -14.04
C ALA A 108 -15.90 -1.16 -13.23
N SER A 109 -15.73 0.15 -13.37
CA SER A 109 -14.91 0.95 -12.47
C SER A 109 -15.54 2.32 -12.26
N THR A 110 -15.31 2.90 -11.08
CA THR A 110 -15.76 4.25 -10.73
C THR A 110 -14.66 4.94 -9.94
N LEU A 111 -14.30 6.16 -10.34
CA LEU A 111 -13.44 7.04 -9.56
C LEU A 111 -14.22 7.59 -8.37
N VAL A 112 -13.71 7.32 -7.16
CA VAL A 112 -14.31 7.75 -5.89
C VAL A 112 -13.71 9.10 -5.47
N SER A 113 -12.38 9.18 -5.47
CA SER A 113 -11.61 10.38 -5.08
C SER A 113 -10.22 10.36 -5.77
N SER A 114 -9.48 11.46 -5.74
CA SER A 114 -8.16 11.59 -6.36
C SER A 114 -7.19 12.33 -5.46
N GLY A 115 -5.88 12.12 -5.67
CA GLY A 115 -4.83 12.79 -4.90
C GLY A 115 -4.66 12.25 -3.47
N ASN A 116 -5.14 11.05 -3.22
CA ASN A 116 -4.95 10.36 -1.94
C ASN A 116 -3.50 9.91 -1.81
N MET A 117 -3.02 9.89 -0.56
CA MET A 117 -1.68 9.42 -0.24
C MET A 117 -1.76 8.11 0.54
N ILE A 118 -0.98 7.13 0.12
CA ILE A 118 -0.73 5.88 0.86
C ILE A 118 0.73 5.89 1.28
N TYR A 119 0.95 5.76 2.58
CA TYR A 119 2.28 5.59 3.14
C TYR A 119 2.68 4.13 3.06
N PRO A 120 3.93 3.81 2.69
CA PRO A 120 4.40 2.44 2.72
C PRO A 120 4.30 1.83 4.12
N THR A 121 3.76 0.62 4.24
CA THR A 121 3.71 -0.12 5.50
C THR A 121 5.12 -0.55 5.90
N GLN A 122 5.56 -0.15 7.09
CA GLN A 122 6.87 -0.56 7.62
C GLN A 122 6.82 -2.04 7.98
N VAL A 123 7.74 -2.82 7.39
CA VAL A 123 7.91 -4.25 7.68
C VAL A 123 9.36 -4.55 8.02
N ASN A 124 9.60 -5.67 8.70
CA ASN A 124 10.96 -6.19 8.86
C ASN A 124 11.32 -7.05 7.63
N ALA A 125 12.60 -7.14 7.30
CA ALA A 125 13.05 -8.01 6.21
C ALA A 125 12.62 -9.47 6.41
N SER A 126 12.62 -9.97 7.65
CA SER A 126 12.14 -11.32 7.96
C SER A 126 10.64 -11.53 7.75
N ASP A 127 9.83 -10.47 7.76
CA ASP A 127 8.38 -10.57 7.54
C ASP A 127 8.08 -10.88 6.06
N ILE A 128 8.96 -10.43 5.16
CA ILE A 128 8.96 -10.77 3.73
C ILE A 128 9.68 -12.11 3.50
N GLY A 129 10.90 -12.23 4.03
CA GLY A 129 11.75 -13.41 3.88
C GLY A 129 12.15 -13.70 2.43
N ALA A 130 12.72 -14.88 2.22
CA ALA A 130 13.16 -15.38 0.91
C ALA A 130 12.23 -16.46 0.32
N ALA A 131 11.13 -16.76 0.99
CA ALA A 131 10.19 -17.80 0.60
C ALA A 131 8.76 -17.43 1.00
N CYS A 132 7.79 -18.08 0.37
CA CYS A 132 6.40 -17.97 0.78
C CYS A 132 6.19 -18.26 2.28
N SER A 133 5.43 -17.38 2.94
CA SER A 133 4.95 -17.53 4.31
C SER A 133 3.64 -16.75 4.48
N GLU A 134 2.85 -17.08 5.50
CA GLU A 134 1.63 -16.33 5.82
C GLU A 134 1.93 -14.84 6.08
N SER A 135 3.08 -14.56 6.71
CA SER A 135 3.53 -13.18 6.96
C SER A 135 3.77 -12.43 5.66
N SER A 136 4.50 -13.02 4.73
CA SER A 136 4.82 -12.37 3.46
C SER A 136 3.60 -12.25 2.54
N GLU A 137 2.72 -13.25 2.56
CA GLU A 137 1.42 -13.19 1.90
C GLU A 137 0.57 -12.02 2.41
N SER A 138 0.57 -11.79 3.73
CA SER A 138 -0.22 -10.72 4.33
C SER A 138 0.16 -9.31 3.85
N TYR A 139 1.25 -9.16 3.11
CA TYR A 139 1.64 -7.90 2.48
C TYR A 139 1.62 -7.97 0.95
N GLU A 140 1.13 -9.05 0.34
CA GLU A 140 1.04 -9.18 -1.11
C GLU A 140 0.30 -7.98 -1.71
N SER A 141 0.86 -7.42 -2.80
CA SER A 141 0.33 -6.27 -3.52
C SER A 141 0.27 -4.96 -2.72
N MET A 142 0.81 -4.92 -1.49
CA MET A 142 0.89 -3.71 -0.68
C MET A 142 2.18 -2.92 -0.98
N LEU A 143 2.10 -1.60 -0.82
CA LEU A 143 3.25 -0.72 -0.75
C LEU A 143 3.90 -0.88 0.63
N VAL A 144 5.12 -1.39 0.68
CA VAL A 144 5.88 -1.66 1.91
C VAL A 144 7.18 -0.86 1.95
N SER A 145 7.74 -0.69 3.14
CA SER A 145 9.07 -0.11 3.37
C SER A 145 9.88 -1.00 4.32
N LEU A 146 11.12 -1.26 3.92
CA LEU A 146 12.16 -1.89 4.72
C LEU A 146 13.14 -0.82 5.18
N SER A 147 13.71 -0.97 6.38
CA SER A 147 14.59 0.04 6.98
C SER A 147 15.93 -0.54 7.46
N ASN A 148 16.98 0.28 7.49
CA ASN A 148 18.33 -0.05 7.94
C ASN A 148 18.91 -1.29 7.23
N LEU A 149 18.86 -1.27 5.90
CA LEU A 149 19.25 -2.38 5.06
C LEU A 149 20.75 -2.38 4.75
N THR A 150 21.35 -3.56 4.77
CA THR A 150 22.66 -3.85 4.18
C THR A 150 22.45 -4.66 2.91
N PHE A 151 23.13 -4.29 1.83
CA PHE A 151 23.12 -5.04 0.59
C PHE A 151 24.12 -6.21 0.66
N ASP A 152 23.61 -7.43 0.53
CA ASP A 152 24.38 -8.64 0.77
C ASP A 152 24.94 -9.25 -0.53
N SER A 153 24.10 -9.35 -1.56
CA SER A 153 24.47 -9.97 -2.84
C SER A 153 23.45 -9.70 -3.94
N VAL A 154 23.79 -10.07 -5.17
CA VAL A 154 22.83 -10.30 -6.26
C VAL A 154 22.79 -11.80 -6.51
N ASP A 155 21.60 -12.37 -6.66
CA ASP A 155 21.45 -13.78 -7.01
C ASP A 155 21.66 -14.04 -8.52
N ASP A 156 21.47 -15.29 -8.94
CA ASP A 156 21.67 -15.70 -10.34
C ASP A 156 20.65 -15.10 -11.33
N PHE A 157 19.56 -14.51 -10.83
CA PHE A 157 18.48 -13.92 -11.62
C PHE A 157 18.50 -12.39 -11.63
N GLY A 158 19.40 -11.77 -10.88
CA GLY A 158 19.50 -10.32 -10.78
C GLY A 158 18.75 -9.73 -9.58
N ASN A 159 18.09 -10.55 -8.76
CA ASN A 159 17.43 -10.06 -7.55
C ASN A 159 18.49 -9.64 -6.53
N TRP A 160 18.27 -8.49 -5.90
CA TRP A 160 19.08 -8.06 -4.77
C TRP A 160 18.65 -8.83 -3.52
N VAL A 161 19.65 -9.32 -2.78
CA VAL A 161 19.46 -9.80 -1.41
C VAL A 161 19.93 -8.70 -0.47
N VAL A 162 19.02 -8.25 0.38
CA VAL A 162 19.27 -7.24 1.41
C VAL A 162 18.92 -7.81 2.78
N SER A 163 19.54 -7.30 3.84
CA SER A 163 19.20 -7.70 5.20
C SER A 163 19.15 -6.53 6.18
N ASP A 164 18.28 -6.65 7.17
CA ASP A 164 18.27 -5.80 8.35
C ASP A 164 18.64 -6.65 9.60
N ALA A 165 18.37 -6.14 10.80
CA ALA A 165 18.63 -6.86 12.04
C ALA A 165 17.74 -8.11 12.24
N SER A 166 16.62 -8.22 11.53
CA SER A 166 15.66 -9.32 11.60
C SER A 166 16.04 -10.49 10.69
N GLY A 167 16.60 -10.22 9.51
CA GLY A 167 16.93 -11.24 8.52
C GLY A 167 17.05 -10.70 7.10
N PRO A 168 17.07 -11.60 6.10
CA PRO A 168 17.15 -11.23 4.69
C PRO A 168 15.77 -11.05 4.04
N ALA A 169 15.71 -10.20 3.02
CA ALA A 169 14.61 -10.03 2.07
C ALA A 169 15.17 -9.84 0.64
N MET A 170 14.30 -9.89 -0.36
CA MET A 170 14.66 -9.70 -1.76
C MET A 170 14.07 -8.41 -2.34
N VAL A 171 14.83 -7.74 -3.21
CA VAL A 171 14.43 -6.55 -3.95
C VAL A 171 14.70 -6.78 -5.44
N ASP A 172 13.80 -6.38 -6.32
CA ASP A 172 13.93 -6.58 -7.77
C ASP A 172 13.42 -5.37 -8.56
N ASP A 173 13.94 -5.18 -9.78
CA ASP A 173 13.69 -3.99 -10.60
C ASP A 173 12.53 -4.14 -11.60
N TYR A 174 11.75 -5.23 -11.54
CA TYR A 174 10.70 -5.56 -12.51
C TYR A 174 9.68 -4.42 -12.76
N TYR A 175 9.34 -3.64 -11.74
CA TYR A 175 8.40 -2.51 -11.83
C TYR A 175 9.09 -1.12 -11.81
N PHE A 176 10.41 -1.08 -11.89
CA PHE A 176 11.16 0.16 -11.71
C PHE A 176 11.05 1.07 -12.94
N ASP A 177 10.51 2.28 -12.74
CA ASP A 177 10.56 3.35 -13.73
C ASP A 177 11.84 4.17 -13.58
N GLY A 178 12.76 3.98 -14.52
CA GLY A 178 14.01 4.73 -14.61
C GLY A 178 15.25 3.86 -14.65
N THR A 179 16.34 4.35 -14.07
CA THR A 179 17.62 3.62 -13.98
C THR A 179 17.77 3.05 -12.57
N PHE A 180 17.75 1.73 -12.44
CA PHE A 180 17.94 1.06 -11.17
C PHE A 180 19.32 1.39 -10.57
N PRO A 181 19.46 1.61 -9.25
CA PRO A 181 20.73 2.04 -8.68
C PRO A 181 21.82 0.97 -8.87
N THR A 182 23.09 1.39 -8.88
CA THR A 182 24.22 0.45 -8.85
C THR A 182 24.77 0.40 -7.43
N ILE A 183 24.94 -0.80 -6.88
CA ILE A 183 25.36 -1.02 -5.50
C ILE A 183 26.48 -2.06 -5.40
N SER A 184 27.28 -1.99 -4.35
CA SER A 184 28.31 -2.98 -4.00
C SER A 184 27.97 -3.68 -2.68
N VAL A 185 28.36 -4.95 -2.56
CA VAL A 185 28.18 -5.73 -1.32
C VAL A 185 28.73 -4.95 -0.10
N GLY A 186 27.90 -4.82 0.92
CA GLY A 186 28.18 -4.08 2.15
C GLY A 186 27.74 -2.61 2.16
N ASP A 187 27.28 -2.08 1.03
CA ASP A 187 26.61 -0.77 1.00
C ASP A 187 25.28 -0.84 1.75
N THR A 188 24.85 0.30 2.29
CA THR A 188 23.65 0.39 3.14
C THR A 188 22.62 1.35 2.57
N TYR A 189 21.35 1.02 2.73
CA TYR A 189 20.23 1.93 2.54
C TYR A 189 19.54 2.19 3.87
N GLU A 190 19.18 3.46 4.12
CA GLU A 190 18.34 3.79 5.27
C GLU A 190 16.96 3.16 5.14
N CYS A 191 16.42 3.09 3.92
CA CYS A 191 15.21 2.36 3.60
C CYS A 191 15.13 2.03 2.12
N VAL A 192 14.30 1.03 1.80
CA VAL A 192 13.87 0.71 0.44
C VAL A 192 12.38 0.43 0.50
N SER A 193 11.60 1.19 -0.27
CA SER A 193 10.16 1.01 -0.43
C SER A 193 9.82 0.33 -1.76
N GLY A 194 8.60 -0.17 -1.88
CA GLY A 194 8.12 -0.73 -3.14
C GLY A 194 6.87 -1.57 -2.96
N ILE A 195 6.29 -2.00 -4.07
CA ILE A 195 5.19 -2.95 -4.03
C ILE A 195 5.74 -4.32 -3.71
N LEU A 196 5.18 -5.00 -2.72
CA LEU A 196 5.51 -6.40 -2.49
C LEU A 196 4.76 -7.27 -3.49
N GLY A 197 5.47 -8.12 -4.22
CA GLY A 197 4.82 -9.09 -5.09
C GLY A 197 5.48 -10.45 -5.04
N TYR A 198 4.74 -11.43 -5.54
CA TYR A 198 5.12 -12.83 -5.52
C TYR A 198 5.40 -13.33 -6.94
N SER A 199 6.56 -13.96 -7.13
CA SER A 199 6.88 -14.63 -8.40
C SER A 199 7.92 -15.72 -8.18
N TYR A 200 7.86 -16.78 -8.97
CA TYR A 200 8.83 -17.88 -8.91
C TYR A 200 9.07 -18.44 -7.49
N SER A 201 8.01 -18.49 -6.68
CA SER A 201 8.02 -18.95 -5.29
C SER A 201 8.72 -18.05 -4.26
N GLU A 202 8.97 -16.79 -4.62
CA GLU A 202 9.66 -15.81 -3.79
C GLU A 202 8.88 -14.50 -3.73
N PHE A 203 8.88 -13.87 -2.54
CA PHE A 203 8.39 -12.51 -2.36
C PHE A 203 9.53 -11.51 -2.56
N LYS A 204 9.23 -10.42 -3.26
CA LYS A 204 10.19 -9.38 -3.61
C LYS A 204 9.56 -8.02 -3.43
N VAL A 205 10.30 -7.10 -2.84
CA VAL A 205 9.96 -5.68 -2.91
C VAL A 205 10.34 -5.19 -4.30
N TYR A 206 9.39 -4.58 -5.01
CA TYR A 206 9.60 -3.96 -6.30
C TYR A 206 9.53 -2.43 -6.15
N PRO A 207 10.67 -1.74 -6.03
CA PRO A 207 10.69 -0.28 -6.00
C PRO A 207 10.10 0.27 -7.30
N ARG A 208 9.30 1.32 -7.18
CA ARG A 208 8.54 1.92 -8.30
C ARG A 208 9.38 2.88 -9.11
N ASN A 209 10.25 3.64 -8.44
CA ASN A 209 11.18 4.61 -9.04
C ASN A 209 12.25 5.02 -8.02
N ALA A 210 13.14 5.94 -8.41
CA ALA A 210 14.26 6.38 -7.56
C ALA A 210 13.84 6.92 -6.18
N SER A 211 12.65 7.50 -6.04
CA SER A 211 12.15 8.00 -4.76
C SER A 211 11.85 6.90 -3.74
N ASP A 212 11.73 5.64 -4.16
CA ASP A 212 11.56 4.52 -3.23
C ASP A 212 12.90 4.08 -2.58
N PHE A 213 14.03 4.63 -3.02
CA PHE A 213 15.34 4.52 -2.34
C PHE A 213 15.69 5.75 -1.51
N GLU A 214 14.88 6.79 -1.65
CA GLU A 214 14.95 7.96 -0.81
C GLU A 214 13.99 7.70 0.34
N CYS A 215 14.52 7.64 1.55
CA CYS A 215 13.64 7.79 2.69
C CYS A 215 13.09 9.20 2.59
N GLN A 216 11.87 9.33 2.07
CA GLN A 216 10.98 10.35 2.61
C GLN A 216 11.11 10.15 4.10
N ASN A 217 11.62 11.14 4.84
CA ASN A 217 11.87 10.98 6.25
C ASN A 217 10.61 10.36 6.87
N ILE A 218 10.67 9.04 7.08
CA ILE A 218 9.74 8.24 7.88
C ILE A 218 10.18 8.41 9.35
N GLY A 219 11.07 9.38 9.61
CA GLY A 219 10.94 10.19 10.80
C GLY A 219 9.69 10.99 10.62
N CYS A 220 8.65 10.60 11.35
CA CYS A 220 7.62 11.51 11.74
C CYS A 220 8.19 12.93 11.85
N THR A 221 7.83 13.84 10.93
CA THR A 221 8.28 15.21 11.07
C THR A 221 7.32 15.80 12.07
N ALA A 222 7.70 15.73 13.35
CA ALA A 222 7.04 16.44 14.43
C ALA A 222 7.27 17.95 14.23
N ASP A 223 6.74 18.48 13.13
CA ASP A 223 6.84 19.87 12.69
C ASP A 223 5.73 20.72 13.27
N GLY A 224 4.67 20.11 13.81
CA GLY A 224 3.52 20.81 14.36
C GLY A 224 2.50 21.25 13.31
N ASP A 225 2.65 20.85 12.04
CA ASP A 225 1.69 21.13 10.96
C ASP A 225 0.64 20.01 10.86
N VAL A 226 -0.33 20.05 11.78
CA VAL A 226 -1.30 18.95 11.95
C VAL A 226 -2.38 18.92 10.86
N ASN A 227 -2.67 20.04 10.18
CA ASN A 227 -3.57 20.03 9.00
C ASN A 227 -2.83 19.80 7.68
N GLY A 228 -1.50 19.83 7.64
CA GLY A 228 -0.70 19.69 6.42
C GLY A 228 -0.86 20.86 5.45
N ASP A 229 -1.17 22.06 5.94
CA ASP A 229 -1.36 23.27 5.11
C ASP A 229 -0.03 24.03 4.82
N GLY A 230 1.07 23.55 5.39
CA GLY A 230 2.42 24.09 5.24
C GLY A 230 2.72 25.25 6.20
N ALA A 231 1.83 25.60 7.13
CA ALA A 231 2.00 26.71 8.04
C ALA A 231 1.61 26.38 9.50
N ILE A 232 2.62 26.32 10.39
CA ILE A 232 2.41 26.13 11.82
C ILE A 232 1.70 27.35 12.43
N ASN A 233 0.45 27.18 12.84
CA ASN A 233 -0.38 28.25 13.38
C ASN A 233 -1.43 27.74 14.39
N ILE A 234 -2.35 28.62 14.80
CA ILE A 234 -3.35 28.29 15.84
C ILE A 234 -4.33 27.19 15.40
N LEU A 235 -4.50 26.97 14.09
CA LEU A 235 -5.39 25.94 13.56
C LEU A 235 -4.85 24.53 13.88
N ASP A 236 -3.54 24.33 13.91
CA ASP A 236 -2.91 23.05 14.26
C ASP A 236 -3.14 22.71 15.74
N VAL A 237 -2.96 23.71 16.60
CA VAL A 237 -3.28 23.60 18.03
C VAL A 237 -4.76 23.27 18.26
N VAL A 238 -5.68 23.90 17.52
CA VAL A 238 -7.11 23.63 17.63
C VAL A 238 -7.44 22.17 17.28
N GLN A 239 -6.77 21.59 16.29
CA GLN A 239 -6.96 20.18 15.96
C GLN A 239 -6.49 19.25 17.07
N ILE A 240 -5.29 19.48 17.63
CA ILE A 240 -4.77 18.66 18.73
C ILE A 240 -5.69 18.74 19.95
N VAL A 241 -6.23 19.92 20.26
CA VAL A 241 -7.21 20.07 21.35
C VAL A 241 -8.48 19.26 21.06
N ASN A 242 -8.99 19.27 19.83
CA ASN A 242 -10.16 18.46 19.47
C ASN A 242 -9.88 16.96 19.56
N TYR A 243 -8.67 16.53 19.19
CA TYR A 243 -8.22 15.15 19.37
C TYR A 243 -8.16 14.76 20.86
N ILE A 244 -7.50 15.56 21.70
CA ILE A 244 -7.39 15.31 23.15
C ILE A 244 -8.77 15.26 23.82
N LEU A 245 -9.73 16.04 23.33
CA LEU A 245 -11.12 16.06 23.83
C LEU A 245 -11.98 14.92 23.28
N GLY A 246 -11.47 14.08 22.38
CA GLY A 246 -12.21 12.98 21.73
C GLY A 246 -13.26 13.46 20.73
N ASN A 247 -13.11 14.67 20.20
CA ASN A 247 -14.01 15.26 19.20
C ASN A 247 -13.50 15.07 17.76
N LEU A 248 -12.28 14.55 17.60
CA LEU A 248 -11.61 14.33 16.33
C LEU A 248 -10.71 13.09 16.47
N GLU A 249 -10.67 12.26 15.43
CA GLU A 249 -9.69 11.17 15.32
C GLU A 249 -8.60 11.59 14.35
N PHE A 250 -7.37 11.21 14.66
CA PHE A 250 -6.19 11.50 13.85
C PHE A 250 -5.75 10.23 13.14
N ASN A 251 -5.30 10.39 11.89
CA ASN A 251 -4.52 9.37 11.21
C ASN A 251 -3.06 9.41 11.71
N ASP A 252 -2.25 8.43 11.29
CA ASP A 252 -0.88 8.28 11.77
C ASP A 252 0.01 9.51 11.48
N ASN A 253 -0.22 10.22 10.36
CA ASN A 253 0.52 11.44 10.04
C ASN A 253 0.15 12.60 10.96
N GLN A 254 -1.12 12.71 11.33
CA GLN A 254 -1.58 13.75 12.25
C GLN A 254 -1.13 13.47 13.68
N ILE A 255 -1.15 12.19 14.10
CA ILE A 255 -0.59 11.77 15.38
C ILE A 255 0.89 12.11 15.43
N CYS A 256 1.60 11.76 14.36
CA CYS A 256 2.99 12.10 14.18
C CYS A 256 3.25 13.61 14.26
N SER A 257 2.64 14.41 13.37
CA SER A 257 2.93 15.85 13.24
C SER A 257 2.62 16.59 14.55
N ALA A 258 1.68 16.06 15.33
CA ALA A 258 1.30 16.58 16.64
C ALA A 258 2.23 16.16 17.80
N ASP A 259 2.98 15.05 17.71
CA ASP A 259 3.83 14.52 18.81
C ASP A 259 5.21 15.21 18.85
N MET A 260 5.21 16.47 19.31
CA MET A 260 6.40 17.33 19.29
C MET A 260 7.56 16.85 20.17
N ASN A 261 7.30 16.05 21.21
CA ASN A 261 8.36 15.51 22.09
C ASN A 261 8.73 14.04 21.77
N ASN A 262 8.03 13.38 20.83
CA ASN A 262 8.20 11.97 20.48
C ASN A 262 8.02 11.02 21.69
N ASP A 263 7.09 11.34 22.60
CA ASP A 263 6.77 10.51 23.76
C ASP A 263 5.60 9.56 23.53
N THR A 264 5.10 9.47 22.29
CA THR A 264 4.00 8.62 21.82
C THR A 264 2.62 8.99 22.37
N GLY A 265 2.52 10.10 23.11
CA GLY A 265 1.30 10.50 23.79
C GLY A 265 0.91 11.96 23.54
N LEU A 266 -0.09 12.19 22.69
CA LEU A 266 -0.58 13.54 22.42
C LEU A 266 -1.24 14.19 23.65
N ASN A 267 -0.58 15.21 24.18
CA ASN A 267 -1.01 15.91 25.37
C ASN A 267 -0.64 17.41 25.35
N ILE A 268 -0.78 18.06 26.51
CA ILE A 268 -0.52 19.49 26.63
C ILE A 268 0.95 19.86 26.38
N LEU A 269 1.89 18.94 26.58
CA LEU A 269 3.31 19.18 26.33
C LEU A 269 3.61 19.41 24.85
N ASP A 270 2.87 18.77 23.96
CA ASP A 270 3.07 18.92 22.52
C ASP A 270 2.47 20.24 22.04
N ILE A 271 1.28 20.58 22.54
CA ILE A 271 0.66 21.90 22.32
C ILE A 271 1.61 23.03 22.75
N VAL A 272 2.26 22.91 23.91
CA VAL A 272 3.19 23.95 24.39
C VAL A 272 4.36 24.12 23.43
N GLN A 273 4.86 23.05 22.83
CA GLN A 273 5.96 23.13 21.87
C GLN A 273 5.54 23.79 20.56
N ILE A 274 4.37 23.44 20.02
CA ILE A 274 3.82 24.11 18.82
C ILE A 274 3.56 25.59 19.09
N VAL A 275 3.00 25.93 20.26
CA VAL A 275 2.79 27.34 20.65
C VAL A 275 4.12 28.10 20.71
N ASN A 276 5.21 27.48 21.19
CA ASN A 276 6.52 28.12 21.17
C ASN A 276 7.02 28.36 19.74
N LEU A 277 6.78 27.42 18.80
CA LEU A 277 7.11 27.61 17.39
C LEU A 277 6.31 28.76 16.76
N ILE A 278 5.03 28.90 17.11
CA ILE A 278 4.17 30.00 16.63
C ILE A 278 4.66 31.37 17.16
N LEU A 279 5.14 31.41 18.40
CA LEU A 279 5.50 32.65 19.08
C LEU A 279 6.94 33.13 18.81
N GLY A 280 7.86 32.23 18.42
CA GLY A 280 9.26 32.54 18.12
C GLY A 280 10.18 32.49 19.33
#